data_AF-A0A850B2R4-F1
#
_entry.id   AF-A0A850B2R4-F1
#
_cell.length_a   1.000
_cell.length_b   1.000
_cell.length_c   1.000
_cell.angle_alpha   90.00
_cell.angle_beta   90.00
_cell.angle_gamma   90.00
#
_symmetry.space_group_name_H-M   'P 1'
#
loop_
_entity.id
_entity.type
_entity.pdbx_description
1 polymer ?
#
loop_
_entity_poly.entity_id
_entity_poly.type
_entity_poly.pdbx_seq_one_letter_code
_entity_poly.pdbx_strand_id
1 'polypeptide(L)'
;MNSIPTYWSAWTGGEVDVIIVDWGLDGANGERTQTRSFIGVRPKFWDTNYKDRKFARGLFLNAGCGSYDATMSNTLFGVGIASYAGWTDSQPVSPWAYNRLLLRMARGRNLQQAVDDLPQHLKGGVFNGNPYMLKIAGDPDITLNATPTTAGSITITTPRPGQTVTTRVLQYAGSISPWPAGSYASVEINGVPSPLTVNSNGNFHGSTVCRAGSNVLRVHAVTPTGEDVEEVRFTGSFPSQALWTELSWNTDGTDVDLHLNPISGSAQGLTECYWYNKVTSWGAALDVDDVDGFGPEHITATSLPSGRYELYVHYFSAHGVTAATTPYVWVETTSGNPMSFMCPRPLPEYGIWRVAYVDYPEGRITPINELTTRARSEFPVKPGR
;
A
#
# COMPACT_ATOMS: atom_id res chain seq x y z
N MET A 1 -15.93 4.22 21.81
CA MET A 1 -14.95 3.39 22.53
C MET A 1 -15.65 2.70 23.70
N ASN A 2 -16.14 1.48 23.50
CA ASN A 2 -16.46 0.57 24.62
C ASN A 2 -15.28 -0.40 24.72
N SER A 3 -14.15 0.12 25.21
CA SER A 3 -12.82 -0.45 24.98
C SER A 3 -12.35 -1.24 26.19
N ILE A 4 -12.22 -2.57 26.05
CA ILE A 4 -11.45 -3.53 26.86
C ILE A 4 -12.15 -4.17 28.09
N PRO A 5 -12.68 -3.47 29.11
CA PRO A 5 -13.36 -4.11 30.24
C PRO A 5 -14.56 -4.95 29.86
N THR A 6 -15.33 -4.52 28.84
CA THR A 6 -16.52 -5.22 28.34
C THR A 6 -16.18 -6.51 27.61
N TYR A 7 -15.01 -6.56 26.94
CA TYR A 7 -14.55 -7.75 26.24
C TYR A 7 -13.97 -8.78 27.22
N TRP A 8 -13.21 -8.31 28.21
CA TRP A 8 -12.71 -9.14 29.30
C TRP A 8 -13.86 -9.74 30.11
N SER A 9 -14.91 -8.97 30.42
CA SER A 9 -16.09 -9.50 31.12
C SER A 9 -16.89 -10.50 30.28
N ALA A 10 -17.02 -10.31 28.97
CA ALA A 10 -17.69 -11.26 28.08
C ALA A 10 -16.90 -12.57 27.92
N TRP A 11 -15.56 -12.48 27.88
CA TRP A 11 -14.67 -13.64 27.81
C TRP A 11 -14.67 -14.43 29.13
N THR A 12 -14.46 -13.76 30.27
CA THR A 12 -14.54 -14.39 31.61
C THR A 12 -15.94 -14.88 31.95
N GLY A 13 -16.97 -14.24 31.40
CA GLY A 13 -18.37 -14.65 31.49
C GLY A 13 -18.73 -15.85 30.60
N GLY A 14 -17.82 -16.29 29.72
CA GLY A 14 -18.02 -17.44 28.83
C GLY A 14 -18.97 -17.17 27.66
N GLU A 15 -19.18 -15.91 27.30
CA GLU A 15 -20.01 -15.49 26.18
C GLU A 15 -19.23 -15.53 24.86
N VAL A 16 -17.96 -15.15 24.88
CA VAL A 16 -17.06 -15.24 23.72
C VAL A 16 -15.86 -16.12 24.03
N ASP A 17 -15.22 -16.64 22.99
CA ASP A 17 -14.03 -17.49 23.06
C ASP A 17 -12.99 -17.07 22.02
N VAL A 18 -11.73 -17.44 22.24
CA VAL A 18 -10.70 -17.30 21.21
C VAL A 18 -10.65 -18.62 20.44
N ILE A 19 -11.11 -18.58 19.19
CA ILE A 19 -11.03 -19.72 18.28
C ILE A 19 -9.75 -19.58 17.47
N ILE A 20 -8.88 -20.57 17.57
CA ILE A 20 -7.72 -20.68 16.69
C ILE A 20 -8.17 -21.46 15.46
N VAL A 21 -8.09 -20.82 14.30
CA VAL A 21 -8.46 -21.43 13.02
C VAL A 21 -7.21 -21.54 12.16
N ASP A 22 -6.98 -22.74 11.63
CA ASP A 22 -6.01 -22.96 10.55
C ASP A 22 -6.48 -22.20 9.31
N TRP A 23 -5.76 -21.15 8.96
CA TRP A 23 -6.14 -20.14 7.98
C TRP A 23 -5.08 -19.99 6.89
N GLY A 24 -5.51 -19.69 5.67
CA GLY A 24 -4.63 -19.43 4.53
C GLY A 24 -4.34 -20.64 3.64
N LEU A 25 -3.91 -20.33 2.42
CA LEU A 25 -3.30 -21.26 1.46
C LEU A 25 -1.92 -20.70 1.14
N ASP A 26 -0.88 -21.16 1.84
CA ASP A 26 0.50 -20.80 1.48
C ASP A 26 1.40 -22.03 1.53
N GLY A 27 1.66 -22.55 0.33
CA GLY A 27 2.55 -23.67 0.06
C GLY A 27 2.14 -24.33 -1.26
N ALA A 28 3.11 -24.65 -2.12
CA ALA A 28 2.89 -25.32 -3.41
C ALA A 28 2.12 -26.66 -3.29
N ASN A 29 1.93 -27.17 -2.07
CA ASN A 29 1.32 -28.47 -1.76
C ASN A 29 0.09 -28.38 -0.81
N GLY A 30 -0.45 -27.20 -0.52
CA GLY A 30 -1.70 -27.06 0.24
C GLY A 30 -1.63 -27.33 1.76
N GLU A 31 -0.44 -27.33 2.35
CA GLU A 31 -0.30 -27.42 3.82
C GLU A 31 -0.69 -26.08 4.49
N ARG A 32 -1.63 -26.15 5.45
CA ARG A 32 -2.11 -25.00 6.23
C ARG A 32 -1.14 -24.71 7.37
N THR A 33 -0.23 -23.76 7.18
CA THR A 33 0.83 -23.45 8.17
C THR A 33 0.56 -22.20 9.01
N GLN A 34 -0.50 -21.44 8.72
CA GLN A 34 -0.82 -20.23 9.49
C GLN A 34 -2.06 -20.46 10.36
N THR A 35 -1.89 -20.34 11.67
CA THR A 35 -3.01 -20.22 12.59
C THR A 35 -3.35 -18.75 12.79
N ARG A 36 -4.65 -18.43 12.77
CA ARG A 36 -5.17 -17.09 13.10
C ARG A 36 -6.14 -17.22 14.27
N SER A 37 -6.04 -16.26 15.19
CA SER A 37 -6.98 -16.16 16.31
C SER A 37 -8.19 -15.34 15.87
N PHE A 38 -9.36 -15.93 16.02
CA PHE A 38 -10.65 -15.29 15.82
C PHE A 38 -11.39 -15.26 17.14
N ILE A 39 -12.40 -14.40 17.24
CA ILE A 39 -13.29 -14.41 18.39
C ILE A 39 -14.54 -15.19 17.99
N GLY A 40 -14.74 -16.33 18.64
CA GLY A 40 -15.94 -17.13 18.56
C GLY A 40 -17.02 -16.63 19.50
N VAL A 41 -18.26 -16.61 19.03
CA VAL A 41 -19.42 -16.26 19.85
C VAL A 41 -20.07 -17.56 20.33
N ARG A 42 -20.16 -17.80 21.65
CA ARG A 42 -20.75 -19.01 22.22
C ARG A 42 -22.28 -18.89 22.34
N PRO A 43 -23.04 -20.00 22.45
CA PRO A 43 -24.48 -19.99 22.70
C PRO A 43 -24.90 -19.06 23.85
N LYS A 44 -24.09 -19.02 24.92
CA LYS A 44 -24.31 -18.17 26.08
C LYS A 44 -24.30 -16.67 25.77
N PHE A 45 -23.52 -16.20 24.79
CA PHE A 45 -23.61 -14.80 24.34
C PHE A 45 -24.99 -14.46 23.81
N TRP A 46 -25.58 -15.38 23.04
CA TRP A 46 -26.93 -15.23 22.51
C TRP A 46 -27.97 -15.30 23.62
N ASP A 47 -27.82 -16.22 24.57
CA ASP A 47 -28.72 -16.34 25.71
C ASP A 47 -28.62 -15.17 26.69
N THR A 48 -27.45 -14.54 26.84
CA THR A 48 -27.28 -13.37 27.71
C THR A 48 -27.76 -12.09 27.02
N ASN A 49 -27.37 -11.86 25.77
CA ASN A 49 -27.56 -10.57 25.08
C ASN A 49 -28.81 -10.54 24.19
N TYR A 50 -29.39 -11.70 23.85
CA TYR A 50 -30.47 -11.85 22.88
C TYR A 50 -31.54 -12.86 23.33
N LYS A 51 -31.76 -12.95 24.65
CA LYS A 51 -32.65 -13.89 25.37
C LYS A 51 -34.07 -14.02 24.79
N ASP A 52 -34.55 -12.98 24.11
CA ASP A 52 -35.88 -12.91 23.49
C ASP A 52 -35.89 -13.16 21.95
N ARG A 53 -34.79 -13.65 21.37
CA ARG A 53 -34.63 -14.07 19.95
C ARG A 53 -35.25 -13.13 18.91
N LYS A 54 -35.08 -11.83 19.07
CA LYS A 54 -35.41 -10.87 18.02
C LYS A 54 -34.19 -10.02 17.75
N PHE A 55 -33.54 -10.25 16.61
CA PHE A 55 -32.58 -9.30 16.07
C PHE A 55 -33.33 -8.12 15.48
N ALA A 56 -34.17 -7.47 16.29
CA ALA A 56 -35.18 -6.53 15.81
C ALA A 56 -34.52 -5.44 14.97
N ARG A 57 -34.78 -5.51 13.66
CA ARG A 57 -34.20 -4.61 12.66
C ARG A 57 -32.67 -4.66 12.57
N GLY A 58 -32.08 -5.86 12.64
CA GLY A 58 -30.64 -6.07 12.44
C GLY A 58 -30.22 -6.13 10.96
N LEU A 59 -28.94 -5.86 10.71
CA LEU A 59 -28.26 -6.06 9.43
C LEU A 59 -27.34 -7.28 9.54
N PHE A 60 -27.51 -8.27 8.67
CA PHE A 60 -26.65 -9.45 8.60
C PHE A 60 -25.76 -9.40 7.36
N LEU A 61 -24.44 -9.41 7.55
CA LEU A 61 -23.44 -9.37 6.47
C LEU A 61 -22.76 -10.74 6.35
N ASN A 62 -23.01 -11.46 5.26
CA ASN A 62 -22.42 -12.77 5.03
C ASN A 62 -21.19 -12.68 4.11
N ALA A 63 -20.00 -12.95 4.65
CA ALA A 63 -18.73 -12.89 3.93
C ALA A 63 -18.38 -14.16 3.14
N GLY A 64 -19.21 -15.20 3.22
CA GLY A 64 -19.01 -16.43 2.46
C GLY A 64 -19.16 -16.24 0.94
N CYS A 65 -18.44 -17.06 0.18
CA CYS A 65 -18.64 -17.22 -1.26
C CYS A 65 -20.03 -17.77 -1.55
N GLY A 66 -20.71 -17.27 -2.58
CA GLY A 66 -22.05 -17.74 -2.97
C GLY A 66 -23.09 -17.60 -1.84
N SER A 67 -22.85 -16.69 -0.89
CA SER A 67 -23.68 -16.53 0.29
C SER A 67 -25.04 -15.93 0.00
N TYR A 68 -25.26 -15.28 -1.14
CA TYR A 68 -26.56 -14.69 -1.45
C TYR A 68 -27.60 -15.78 -1.73
N ASP A 69 -28.31 -16.18 -0.69
CA ASP A 69 -29.28 -17.27 -0.70
C ASP A 69 -30.63 -16.82 -0.12
N ALA A 70 -31.70 -17.11 -0.86
CA ALA A 70 -33.07 -16.74 -0.50
C ALA A 70 -33.58 -17.52 0.73
N THR A 71 -33.14 -18.77 0.90
CA THR A 71 -33.58 -19.61 2.02
C THR A 71 -33.00 -19.11 3.34
N MET A 72 -31.70 -18.79 3.34
CA MET A 72 -30.99 -18.19 4.46
C MET A 72 -31.58 -16.83 4.82
N SER A 73 -31.71 -15.93 3.85
CA SER A 73 -32.25 -14.58 4.11
C SER A 73 -33.70 -14.62 4.65
N ASN A 74 -34.58 -15.45 4.08
CA ASN A 74 -35.94 -15.63 4.60
C ASN A 74 -35.96 -16.18 6.04
N THR A 75 -35.06 -17.12 6.36
CA THR A 75 -34.93 -17.66 7.73
C THR A 75 -34.49 -16.57 8.71
N LEU A 76 -33.53 -15.73 8.30
CA LEU A 76 -33.04 -14.60 9.10
C LEU A 76 -34.12 -13.54 9.31
N PHE A 77 -34.93 -13.24 8.29
CA PHE A 77 -36.07 -12.33 8.41
C PHE A 77 -37.11 -12.84 9.42
N GLY A 78 -37.34 -14.17 9.47
CA GLY A 78 -38.22 -14.81 10.44
C GLY A 78 -37.79 -14.64 11.90
N VAL A 79 -36.52 -14.32 12.17
CA VAL A 79 -35.99 -14.03 13.52
C VAL A 79 -35.71 -12.54 13.75
N GLY A 80 -36.22 -11.67 12.87
CA GLY A 80 -36.27 -10.22 13.06
C GLY A 80 -35.18 -9.41 12.36
N ILE A 81 -34.24 -10.04 11.64
CA ILE A 81 -33.28 -9.34 10.77
C ILE A 81 -34.07 -8.52 9.75
N ALA A 82 -33.72 -7.25 9.57
CA ALA A 82 -34.36 -6.39 8.59
C ALA A 82 -33.69 -6.51 7.22
N SER A 83 -32.37 -6.70 7.19
CA SER A 83 -31.62 -6.70 5.94
C SER A 83 -30.49 -7.72 5.95
N TYR A 84 -30.27 -8.32 4.79
CA TYR A 84 -29.26 -9.33 4.54
C TYR A 84 -28.38 -8.88 3.38
N ALA A 85 -27.07 -8.97 3.52
CA ALA A 85 -26.13 -8.77 2.42
C ALA A 85 -25.30 -10.05 2.21
N GLY A 86 -25.14 -10.44 0.95
CA GLY A 86 -24.40 -11.64 0.55
C GLY A 86 -23.88 -11.56 -0.88
N TRP A 87 -23.12 -12.56 -1.28
CA TRP A 87 -22.43 -12.60 -2.57
C TRP A 87 -23.02 -13.63 -3.51
N THR A 88 -23.21 -13.30 -4.79
CA THR A 88 -23.79 -14.24 -5.77
C THR A 88 -22.90 -15.43 -6.09
N ASP A 89 -21.59 -15.32 -5.91
CA ASP A 89 -20.61 -16.35 -6.25
C ASP A 89 -19.32 -16.19 -5.41
N SER A 90 -18.29 -16.94 -5.76
CA SER A 90 -16.92 -16.89 -5.28
C SER A 90 -16.32 -15.51 -5.48
N GLN A 91 -15.75 -14.98 -4.41
CA GLN A 91 -15.32 -13.59 -4.35
C GLN A 91 -14.05 -13.49 -3.47
N PRO A 92 -13.12 -12.56 -3.78
CA PRO A 92 -11.92 -12.35 -2.97
C PRO A 92 -12.00 -11.10 -2.07
N VAL A 93 -13.11 -10.36 -2.04
CA VAL A 93 -13.17 -8.99 -1.51
C VAL A 93 -14.06 -8.75 -0.28
N SER A 94 -14.78 -9.77 0.22
CA SER A 94 -15.90 -9.58 1.14
C SER A 94 -15.55 -8.89 2.46
N PRO A 95 -14.42 -9.18 3.14
CA PRO A 95 -14.09 -8.48 4.38
C PRO A 95 -13.83 -7.00 4.13
N TRP A 96 -13.18 -6.66 3.01
CA TRP A 96 -12.89 -5.28 2.63
C TRP A 96 -14.17 -4.54 2.21
N ALA A 97 -15.01 -5.17 1.39
CA ALA A 97 -16.27 -4.60 0.94
C ALA A 97 -17.20 -4.28 2.12
N TYR A 98 -17.36 -5.20 3.08
CA TYR A 98 -18.21 -4.95 4.25
C TYR A 98 -17.63 -3.92 5.22
N ASN A 99 -16.32 -3.87 5.39
CA ASN A 99 -15.69 -2.79 6.14
C ASN A 99 -16.01 -1.43 5.49
N ARG A 100 -15.81 -1.32 4.17
CA ARG A 100 -16.09 -0.09 3.40
C ARG A 100 -17.58 0.28 3.38
N LEU A 101 -18.47 -0.71 3.41
CA LEU A 101 -19.92 -0.54 3.50
C LEU A 101 -20.31 0.04 4.87
N LEU A 102 -19.85 -0.58 5.96
CA LEU A 102 -20.18 -0.15 7.31
C LEU A 102 -19.64 1.26 7.61
N LEU A 103 -18.44 1.59 7.12
CA LEU A 103 -17.89 2.95 7.23
C LEU A 103 -18.77 4.00 6.52
N ARG A 104 -19.34 3.66 5.36
CA ARG A 104 -20.28 4.54 4.63
C ARG A 104 -21.58 4.73 5.42
N MET A 105 -22.12 3.65 5.98
CA MET A 105 -23.33 3.72 6.81
C MET A 105 -23.10 4.48 8.12
N ALA A 106 -21.91 4.38 8.71
CA ALA A 106 -21.53 5.13 9.91
C ALA A 106 -21.49 6.65 9.67
N ARG A 107 -21.36 7.09 8.42
CA ARG A 107 -21.50 8.49 7.99
C ARG A 107 -22.96 8.92 7.73
N GLY A 108 -23.92 8.11 8.15
CA GLY A 108 -25.36 8.42 8.05
C GLY A 108 -26.04 7.95 6.76
N ARG A 109 -25.35 7.22 5.88
CA ARG A 109 -25.97 6.58 4.71
C ARG A 109 -26.83 5.41 5.15
N ASN A 110 -27.93 5.18 4.45
CA ASN A 110 -28.65 3.91 4.54
C ASN A 110 -27.89 2.79 3.80
N LEU A 111 -28.34 1.54 3.95
CA LEU A 111 -27.67 0.38 3.36
C LEU A 111 -27.53 0.49 1.85
N GLN A 112 -28.58 0.88 1.13
CA GLN A 112 -28.54 0.98 -0.33
C GLN A 112 -27.58 2.07 -0.80
N GLN A 113 -27.65 3.28 -0.22
CA GLN A 113 -26.71 4.37 -0.51
C GLN A 113 -25.26 3.95 -0.24
N ALA A 114 -25.02 3.23 0.84
CA ALA A 114 -23.70 2.73 1.18
C ALA A 114 -23.20 1.67 0.17
N VAL A 115 -24.08 0.80 -0.33
CA VAL A 115 -23.75 -0.14 -1.41
C VAL A 115 -23.45 0.61 -2.71
N ASP A 116 -24.27 1.58 -3.09
CA ASP A 116 -24.12 2.33 -4.34
C ASP A 116 -22.79 3.10 -4.37
N ASP A 117 -22.40 3.67 -3.23
CA ASP A 117 -21.15 4.43 -3.05
C ASP A 117 -19.89 3.56 -2.90
N LEU A 118 -20.01 2.23 -2.86
CA LEU A 118 -18.84 1.36 -2.90
C LEU A 118 -18.12 1.51 -4.26
N PRO A 119 -16.76 1.47 -4.28
CA PRO A 119 -16.00 1.36 -5.51
C PRO A 119 -16.41 0.10 -6.29
N GLN A 120 -16.40 0.17 -7.62
CA GLN A 120 -16.88 -0.93 -8.46
C GLN A 120 -16.20 -2.27 -8.14
N HIS A 121 -14.88 -2.26 -7.91
CA HIS A 121 -14.10 -3.46 -7.57
C HIS A 121 -14.48 -4.09 -6.20
N LEU A 122 -15.20 -3.36 -5.34
CA LEU A 122 -15.75 -3.87 -4.08
C LEU A 122 -17.24 -4.21 -4.16
N LYS A 123 -17.91 -3.88 -5.27
CA LYS A 123 -19.33 -4.23 -5.53
C LYS A 123 -19.45 -5.55 -6.29
N GLY A 124 -18.47 -5.87 -7.11
CA GLY A 124 -18.47 -7.09 -7.92
C GLY A 124 -17.39 -7.08 -8.98
N GLY A 125 -17.23 -8.21 -9.66
CA GLY A 125 -16.24 -8.39 -10.70
C GLY A 125 -16.26 -9.82 -11.24
N VAL A 126 -15.14 -10.25 -11.80
CA VAL A 126 -14.95 -11.64 -12.26
C VAL A 126 -13.81 -12.24 -11.45
N PHE A 127 -14.04 -13.40 -10.84
CA PHE A 127 -13.03 -14.16 -10.11
C PHE A 127 -13.07 -15.62 -10.57
N ASN A 128 -11.92 -16.17 -10.97
CA ASN A 128 -11.81 -17.50 -11.57
C ASN A 128 -12.80 -17.75 -12.73
N GLY A 129 -13.08 -16.72 -13.53
CA GLY A 129 -14.02 -16.80 -14.66
C GLY A 129 -15.50 -16.64 -14.30
N ASN A 130 -15.85 -16.61 -13.01
CA ASN A 130 -17.23 -16.45 -12.56
C ASN A 130 -17.53 -15.01 -12.15
N PRO A 131 -18.65 -14.42 -12.59
CA PRO A 131 -19.08 -13.11 -12.15
C PRO A 131 -19.62 -13.19 -10.72
N TYR A 132 -19.12 -12.32 -9.84
CA TYR A 132 -19.62 -12.18 -8.48
C TYR A 132 -20.12 -10.76 -8.23
N MET A 133 -21.14 -10.63 -7.39
CA MET A 133 -21.74 -9.35 -7.06
C MET A 133 -22.24 -9.37 -5.62
N LEU A 134 -22.04 -8.27 -4.90
CA LEU A 134 -22.69 -8.01 -3.63
C LEU A 134 -24.16 -7.70 -3.89
N LYS A 135 -25.05 -8.43 -3.22
CA LYS A 135 -26.49 -8.20 -3.25
C LYS A 135 -27.04 -8.04 -1.85
N ILE A 136 -28.09 -7.25 -1.74
CA ILE A 136 -28.85 -7.07 -0.52
C ILE A 136 -30.29 -7.57 -0.70
N ALA A 137 -30.90 -8.01 0.40
CA ALA A 137 -32.30 -8.36 0.50
C ALA A 137 -32.88 -7.76 1.79
N GLY A 138 -34.19 -7.50 1.82
CA GLY A 138 -34.88 -6.91 2.97
C GLY A 138 -34.97 -5.38 2.87
N ASP A 139 -34.87 -4.68 4.00
CA ASP A 139 -35.00 -3.22 4.12
C ASP A 139 -33.76 -2.51 3.54
N PRO A 140 -33.84 -1.84 2.37
CA PRO A 140 -32.70 -1.12 1.80
C PRO A 140 -32.37 0.17 2.55
N ASP A 141 -33.31 0.68 3.35
CA ASP A 141 -33.23 1.96 4.03
C ASP A 141 -32.74 1.84 5.48
N ILE A 142 -32.36 0.64 5.92
CA ILE A 142 -31.78 0.44 7.25
C ILE A 142 -30.52 1.30 7.44
N THR A 143 -30.45 1.98 8.58
CA THR A 143 -29.30 2.78 9.01
C THR A 143 -28.66 2.16 10.25
N LEU A 144 -27.37 2.46 10.48
CA LEU A 144 -26.76 2.12 11.76
C LEU A 144 -27.38 2.98 12.86
N ASN A 145 -27.68 2.36 14.01
CA ASN A 145 -28.11 3.08 15.21
C ASN A 145 -26.89 3.69 15.93
N ALA A 146 -26.26 4.65 15.27
CA ALA A 146 -25.10 5.38 15.79
C ALA A 146 -25.21 6.85 15.35
N THR A 147 -24.71 7.77 16.18
CA THR A 147 -24.53 9.17 15.78
C THR A 147 -23.64 9.20 14.54
N PRO A 148 -24.08 9.82 13.42
CA PRO A 148 -23.25 9.91 12.22
C PRO A 148 -21.90 10.51 12.58
N THR A 149 -20.83 9.81 12.25
CA THR A 149 -19.49 10.35 12.43
C THR A 149 -19.28 11.50 11.46
N THR A 150 -18.71 12.61 11.95
CA THR A 150 -18.34 13.76 11.10
C THR A 150 -17.53 13.27 9.91
N ALA A 151 -17.88 13.73 8.71
CA ALA A 151 -17.11 13.43 7.51
C ALA A 151 -15.65 13.88 7.72
N GLY A 152 -14.71 13.02 7.39
CA GLY A 152 -13.31 13.40 7.35
C GLY A 152 -13.06 14.34 6.18
N SER A 153 -12.03 15.16 6.34
CA SER A 153 -11.54 16.06 5.30
C SER A 153 -10.03 15.93 5.23
N ILE A 154 -9.52 15.97 4.01
CA ILE A 154 -8.09 16.08 3.74
C ILE A 154 -7.89 17.44 3.09
N THR A 155 -6.90 18.19 3.54
CA THR A 155 -6.47 19.45 2.92
C THR A 155 -5.01 19.35 2.60
N ILE A 156 -4.67 19.42 1.31
CA ILE A 156 -3.29 19.52 0.83
C ILE A 156 -2.95 21.01 0.71
N THR A 157 -2.00 21.49 1.51
CA THR A 157 -1.59 22.91 1.50
C THR A 157 -0.45 23.16 0.52
N THR A 158 0.42 22.16 0.34
CA THR A 158 1.49 22.14 -0.67
C THR A 158 1.57 20.73 -1.26
N PRO A 159 1.60 20.58 -2.60
CA PRO A 159 1.50 21.64 -3.60
C PRO A 159 0.09 22.22 -3.66
N ARG A 160 -0.07 23.41 -4.27
CA ARG A 160 -1.39 23.98 -4.60
C ARG A 160 -1.88 23.46 -5.95
N PRO A 161 -3.20 23.35 -6.18
CA PRO A 161 -3.75 23.06 -7.50
C PRO A 161 -3.20 23.99 -8.58
N GLY A 162 -2.61 23.41 -9.63
CA GLY A 162 -2.00 24.13 -10.74
C GLY A 162 -0.65 24.77 -10.45
N GLN A 163 -0.06 24.56 -9.26
CA GLN A 163 1.24 25.13 -8.91
C GLN A 163 2.33 24.68 -9.89
N THR A 164 3.18 25.61 -10.32
CA THR A 164 4.45 25.28 -10.98
C THR A 164 5.56 25.23 -9.94
N VAL A 165 6.33 24.14 -9.93
CA VAL A 165 7.50 23.96 -9.07
C VAL A 165 8.76 23.95 -9.92
N THR A 166 9.81 24.63 -9.48
CA THR A 166 11.08 24.79 -10.21
C THR A 166 12.17 23.87 -9.69
N THR A 167 11.92 23.16 -8.59
CA THR A 167 12.81 22.16 -8.00
C THR A 167 12.18 20.78 -8.14
N ARG A 168 13.04 19.77 -8.33
CA ARG A 168 12.61 18.37 -8.51
C ARG A 168 12.12 17.76 -7.21
N VAL A 169 12.76 18.10 -6.09
CA VAL A 169 12.27 17.75 -4.77
C VAL A 169 11.14 18.72 -4.39
N LEU A 170 9.94 18.16 -4.23
CA LEU A 170 8.75 18.84 -3.74
C LEU A 170 8.60 18.54 -2.25
N GLN A 171 8.51 19.57 -1.43
CA GLN A 171 8.00 19.47 -0.06
C GLN A 171 6.47 19.52 -0.11
N TYR A 172 5.80 18.47 0.34
CA TYR A 172 4.35 18.44 0.47
C TYR A 172 3.92 18.59 1.92
N ALA A 173 2.74 19.15 2.13
CA ALA A 173 2.17 19.35 3.45
C ALA A 173 0.64 19.43 3.40
N GLY A 174 0.02 19.20 4.55
CA GLY A 174 -1.43 19.30 4.69
C GLY A 174 -1.95 18.86 6.05
N SER A 175 -3.25 18.65 6.12
CA SER A 175 -3.93 18.17 7.32
C SER A 175 -5.06 17.21 6.98
N ILE A 176 -5.36 16.32 7.92
CA ILE A 176 -6.47 15.38 7.90
C ILE A 176 -7.26 15.61 9.19
N SER A 177 -8.56 15.83 9.08
CA SER A 177 -9.43 16.06 10.23
C SER A 177 -10.76 15.35 10.05
N PRO A 178 -11.23 14.56 11.03
CA PRO A 178 -10.57 14.23 12.30
C PRO A 178 -9.46 13.17 12.14
N TRP A 179 -8.51 13.12 13.09
CA TRP A 179 -7.42 12.11 13.13
C TRP A 179 -7.40 11.30 14.44
N PRO A 180 -8.39 10.42 14.69
CA PRO A 180 -8.45 9.61 15.90
C PRO A 180 -7.44 8.45 15.88
N ALA A 181 -7.18 7.86 17.05
CA ALA A 181 -6.34 6.67 17.18
C ALA A 181 -6.83 5.50 16.31
N GLY A 182 -5.89 4.78 15.69
CA GLY A 182 -6.18 3.70 14.74
C GLY A 182 -6.44 4.17 13.30
N SER A 183 -6.27 5.47 13.01
CA SER A 183 -6.26 5.98 11.63
C SER A 183 -4.94 5.67 10.93
N TYR A 184 -4.99 5.49 9.61
CA TYR A 184 -3.82 5.34 8.75
C TYR A 184 -3.99 6.20 7.49
N ALA A 185 -2.87 6.64 6.92
CA ALA A 185 -2.87 7.42 5.69
C ALA A 185 -1.72 6.99 4.78
N SER A 186 -1.89 7.22 3.49
CA SER A 186 -0.85 7.11 2.48
C SER A 186 -0.85 8.36 1.60
N VAL A 187 0.32 8.63 1.02
CA VAL A 187 0.49 9.61 -0.04
C VAL A 187 0.89 8.87 -1.31
N GLU A 188 0.32 9.23 -2.43
CA GLU A 188 0.60 8.67 -3.74
C GLU A 188 1.12 9.77 -4.66
N ILE A 189 2.30 9.59 -5.24
CA ILE A 189 2.91 10.54 -6.17
C ILE A 189 2.97 9.87 -7.54
N ASN A 190 2.28 10.42 -8.53
CA ASN A 190 2.27 9.88 -9.90
C ASN A 190 1.97 8.36 -9.98
N GLY A 191 1.14 7.82 -9.08
CA GLY A 191 0.83 6.39 -9.00
C GLY A 191 1.64 5.58 -7.99
N VAL A 192 2.64 6.19 -7.33
CA VAL A 192 3.51 5.53 -6.33
C VAL A 192 2.96 5.75 -4.92
N PRO A 193 2.32 4.77 -4.26
CA PRO A 193 1.88 4.94 -2.88
C PRO A 193 3.04 4.77 -1.88
N SER A 194 3.04 5.57 -0.83
CA SER A 194 3.93 5.47 0.33
C SER A 194 3.14 5.70 1.61
N PRO A 195 3.51 5.07 2.75
CA PRO A 195 2.91 5.40 4.05
C PRO A 195 3.08 6.88 4.37
N LEU A 196 2.04 7.50 4.92
CA LEU A 196 2.06 8.91 5.31
C LEU A 196 2.00 9.02 6.83
N THR A 197 3.05 9.60 7.42
CA THR A 197 3.07 9.92 8.85
C THR A 197 2.22 11.16 9.11
N VAL A 198 1.28 11.04 10.04
CA VAL A 198 0.36 12.11 10.44
C VAL A 198 0.46 12.26 11.95
N ASN A 199 0.69 13.48 12.42
CA ASN A 199 0.84 13.72 13.86
C ASN A 199 -0.52 13.71 14.59
N SER A 200 -0.47 13.79 15.93
CA SER A 200 -1.68 13.78 16.78
C SER A 200 -2.67 14.91 16.51
N ASN A 201 -2.25 15.98 15.86
CA ASN A 201 -3.10 17.10 15.46
C ASN A 201 -3.68 16.94 14.03
N GLY A 202 -3.40 15.82 13.37
CA GLY A 202 -3.85 15.56 12.00
C GLY A 202 -2.97 16.20 10.91
N ASN A 203 -1.85 16.83 11.26
CA ASN A 203 -0.98 17.46 10.27
C ASN A 203 0.02 16.46 9.69
N PHE A 204 0.30 16.60 8.40
CA PHE A 204 1.31 15.82 7.70
C PHE A 204 2.23 16.73 6.88
N HIS A 205 3.46 16.28 6.68
CA HIS A 205 4.42 16.85 5.75
C HIS A 205 5.41 15.77 5.32
N GLY A 206 6.10 16.02 4.20
CA GLY A 206 7.17 15.18 3.73
C GLY A 206 7.75 15.72 2.43
N SER A 207 8.70 14.99 1.87
CA SER A 207 9.31 15.31 0.59
C SER A 207 9.09 14.18 -0.41
N THR A 208 9.03 14.54 -1.68
CA THR A 208 9.00 13.58 -2.78
C THR A 208 9.67 14.18 -4.01
N VAL A 209 9.99 13.33 -4.98
CA VAL A 209 10.50 13.77 -6.27
C VAL A 209 9.36 13.87 -7.27
N CYS A 210 9.25 15.03 -7.91
CA CYS A 210 8.30 15.27 -8.98
C CYS A 210 8.99 15.20 -10.35
N ARG A 211 8.22 14.80 -11.37
CA ARG A 211 8.70 14.75 -12.76
C ARG A 211 8.60 16.11 -13.44
N ALA A 212 9.33 16.28 -14.53
CA ALA A 212 9.11 17.41 -15.41
C ALA A 212 7.70 17.32 -16.02
N GLY A 213 7.02 18.45 -16.20
CA GLY A 213 5.64 18.46 -16.68
C GLY A 213 4.62 18.08 -15.60
N SER A 214 3.53 17.42 -16.00
CA SER A 214 2.35 17.20 -15.14
C SER A 214 2.62 16.23 -14.01
N ASN A 215 2.30 16.57 -12.77
CA ASN A 215 2.38 15.68 -11.61
C ASN A 215 1.03 15.60 -10.89
N VAL A 216 0.86 14.51 -10.14
CA VAL A 216 -0.31 14.27 -9.30
C VAL A 216 0.17 13.82 -7.91
N LEU A 217 -0.26 14.53 -6.86
CA LEU A 217 -0.13 14.10 -5.47
C LEU A 217 -1.52 13.77 -4.95
N ARG A 218 -1.72 12.54 -4.48
CA ARG A 218 -2.97 12.09 -3.87
C ARG A 218 -2.71 11.69 -2.42
N VAL A 219 -3.54 12.15 -1.50
CA VAL A 219 -3.52 11.69 -0.11
C VAL A 219 -4.76 10.86 0.13
N HIS A 220 -4.56 9.70 0.72
CA HIS A 220 -5.60 8.77 1.09
C HIS A 220 -5.58 8.58 2.60
N ALA A 221 -6.69 8.86 3.27
CA ALA A 221 -6.83 8.70 4.71
C ALA A 221 -7.92 7.69 5.00
N VAL A 222 -7.66 6.80 5.94
CA VAL A 222 -8.65 5.88 6.48
C VAL A 222 -8.64 5.99 7.98
N THR A 223 -9.76 6.45 8.49
CA THR A 223 -10.04 6.60 9.92
C THR A 223 -11.08 5.56 10.32
N PRO A 224 -11.27 5.31 11.62
CA PRO A 224 -12.42 4.58 12.14
C PRO A 224 -13.78 5.15 11.71
N THR A 225 -13.80 6.41 11.25
CA THR A 225 -15.00 7.13 10.80
C THR A 225 -15.18 7.13 9.28
N GLY A 226 -14.24 6.57 8.53
CA GLY A 226 -14.34 6.35 7.10
C GLY A 226 -13.07 6.68 6.34
N GLU A 227 -13.22 6.74 5.02
CA GLU A 227 -12.14 6.89 4.06
C GLU A 227 -12.34 8.17 3.26
N ASP A 228 -11.27 8.93 3.10
CA ASP A 228 -11.25 10.17 2.35
C ASP A 228 -10.04 10.16 1.41
N VAL A 229 -10.20 10.77 0.23
CA VAL A 229 -9.14 10.90 -0.78
C VAL A 229 -9.16 12.33 -1.28
N GLU A 230 -8.00 12.96 -1.33
CA GLU A 230 -7.82 14.29 -1.93
C GLU A 230 -6.65 14.25 -2.91
N GLU A 231 -6.77 14.94 -4.04
CA GLU A 231 -5.77 14.96 -5.10
C GLU A 231 -5.44 16.40 -5.52
N VAL A 232 -4.15 16.70 -5.64
CA VAL A 232 -3.65 17.94 -6.21
C VAL A 232 -2.80 17.65 -7.45
N ARG A 233 -3.10 18.39 -8.52
CA ARG A 233 -2.29 18.41 -9.74
C ARG A 233 -1.39 19.63 -9.77
N PHE A 234 -0.14 19.44 -10.17
CA PHE A 234 0.88 20.49 -10.22
C PHE A 234 1.85 20.22 -11.38
N THR A 235 2.73 21.17 -11.73
CA THR A 235 3.64 21.07 -12.87
C THR A 235 5.10 21.28 -12.45
N GLY A 236 5.99 20.36 -12.82
CA GLY A 236 7.44 20.55 -12.68
C GLY A 236 8.03 21.30 -13.88
N SER A 237 8.64 22.46 -13.64
CA SER A 237 9.30 23.29 -14.65
C SER A 237 10.82 23.22 -14.48
N PHE A 238 11.36 22.07 -14.81
CA PHE A 238 12.79 21.78 -14.85
C PHE A 238 13.04 20.77 -15.99
N PRO A 239 14.29 20.63 -16.49
CA PRO A 239 14.58 19.72 -17.58
C PRO A 239 14.12 18.29 -17.30
N SER A 240 13.51 17.65 -18.30
CA SER A 240 13.29 16.20 -18.28
C SER A 240 14.64 15.50 -18.21
N GLN A 241 14.71 14.41 -17.44
CA GLN A 241 15.92 13.60 -17.35
C GLN A 241 15.82 12.44 -18.32
N ALA A 242 16.97 12.04 -18.89
CA ALA A 242 17.09 10.81 -19.65
C ALA A 242 16.90 9.57 -18.78
N LEU A 243 17.31 9.66 -17.51
CA LEU A 243 17.14 8.66 -16.48
C LEU A 243 16.93 9.33 -15.14
N TRP A 244 15.94 8.86 -14.39
CA TRP A 244 15.78 9.12 -12.96
C TRP A 244 15.51 7.80 -12.26
N THR A 245 16.23 7.53 -11.17
CA THR A 245 15.99 6.36 -10.33
C THR A 245 15.84 6.77 -8.88
N GLU A 246 15.06 5.98 -8.13
CA GLU A 246 15.00 6.07 -6.67
C GLU A 246 15.04 4.69 -6.06
N LEU A 247 15.96 4.50 -5.13
CA LEU A 247 16.07 3.34 -4.26
C LEU A 247 15.59 3.73 -2.87
N SER A 248 14.72 2.92 -2.28
CA SER A 248 14.39 2.94 -0.84
C SER A 248 14.34 1.52 -0.29
N TRP A 249 14.39 1.36 1.02
CA TRP A 249 14.30 0.05 1.68
C TRP A 249 13.64 0.16 3.06
N ASN A 250 13.41 -0.97 3.74
CA ASN A 250 12.55 -1.08 4.92
C ASN A 250 13.29 -1.25 6.26
N THR A 251 14.60 -1.01 6.31
CA THR A 251 15.42 -1.22 7.52
C THR A 251 16.23 0.03 7.83
N ASP A 252 16.09 0.50 9.07
CA ASP A 252 16.86 1.62 9.61
C ASP A 252 18.30 1.18 9.94
N GLY A 253 19.28 2.07 9.79
CA GLY A 253 20.68 1.80 10.12
C GLY A 253 21.39 0.82 9.20
N THR A 254 20.90 0.58 7.98
CA THR A 254 21.52 -0.30 6.98
C THR A 254 22.00 0.48 5.76
N ASP A 255 23.10 0.07 5.14
CA ASP A 255 23.71 0.71 3.96
C ASP A 255 23.41 -0.11 2.69
N VAL A 256 22.56 0.42 1.82
CA VAL A 256 22.10 -0.23 0.59
C VAL A 256 22.38 0.69 -0.60
N ASP A 257 23.38 0.34 -1.40
CA ASP A 257 23.88 1.15 -2.51
C ASP A 257 23.10 0.89 -3.82
N LEU A 258 22.86 1.96 -4.58
CA LEU A 258 22.35 1.97 -5.95
C LEU A 258 23.50 2.08 -6.95
N HIS A 259 23.43 1.25 -7.99
CA HIS A 259 24.48 1.14 -9.00
C HIS A 259 23.90 1.22 -10.41
N LEU A 260 24.54 2.03 -11.26
CA LEU A 260 24.27 2.11 -12.69
C LEU A 260 25.53 1.77 -13.48
N ASN A 261 25.57 0.56 -14.01
CA ASN A 261 26.74 0.03 -14.70
C ASN A 261 26.54 -0.02 -16.22
N PRO A 262 27.39 0.65 -17.02
CA PRO A 262 27.40 0.51 -18.47
C PRO A 262 27.78 -0.91 -18.90
N ILE A 263 26.99 -1.54 -19.78
CA ILE A 263 27.29 -2.90 -20.26
C ILE A 263 28.28 -2.86 -21.42
N SER A 264 29.40 -3.58 -21.23
CA SER A 264 30.46 -3.81 -22.21
C SER A 264 29.87 -4.23 -23.57
N GLY A 265 30.28 -3.54 -24.63
CA GLY A 265 29.80 -3.74 -26.00
C GLY A 265 28.83 -2.66 -26.49
N SER A 266 28.08 -2.02 -25.59
CA SER A 266 27.10 -0.98 -25.95
C SER A 266 27.48 0.43 -25.48
N ALA A 267 28.25 0.52 -24.38
CA ALA A 267 28.72 1.78 -23.78
C ALA A 267 30.18 1.62 -23.29
N GLN A 268 31.05 1.09 -24.16
CA GLN A 268 32.42 0.70 -23.80
C GLN A 268 33.26 1.85 -23.25
N GLY A 269 34.08 1.56 -22.24
CA GLY A 269 35.02 2.50 -21.63
C GLY A 269 34.41 3.43 -20.57
N LEU A 270 33.08 3.38 -20.38
CA LEU A 270 32.42 4.12 -19.32
C LEU A 270 32.55 3.39 -17.98
N THR A 271 32.83 4.13 -16.92
CA THR A 271 32.86 3.60 -15.55
C THR A 271 31.48 3.65 -14.92
N GLU A 272 31.23 2.76 -13.98
CA GLU A 272 29.99 2.69 -13.21
C GLU A 272 29.68 3.97 -12.42
N CYS A 273 28.40 4.32 -12.29
CA CYS A 273 27.91 5.35 -11.35
C CYS A 273 27.43 4.67 -10.06
N TYR A 274 28.06 5.00 -8.93
CA TYR A 274 27.77 4.47 -7.60
C TYR A 274 28.52 5.30 -6.55
N TRP A 275 28.46 4.93 -5.27
CA TRP A 275 29.00 5.72 -4.15
C TRP A 275 30.45 6.23 -4.34
N TYR A 276 31.34 5.49 -5.03
CA TYR A 276 32.74 5.90 -5.24
C TYR A 276 32.89 6.85 -6.44
N ASN A 277 32.08 6.65 -7.49
CA ASN A 277 32.09 7.44 -8.71
C ASN A 277 30.73 8.13 -8.88
N LYS A 278 30.39 8.99 -7.90
CA LYS A 278 29.08 9.64 -7.78
C LYS A 278 28.72 10.55 -8.92
N VAL A 279 29.69 11.07 -9.66
CA VAL A 279 29.44 11.89 -10.85
C VAL A 279 30.33 11.36 -11.95
N THR A 280 29.72 10.74 -12.94
CA THR A 280 30.46 10.14 -14.04
C THR A 280 30.76 11.17 -15.12
N SER A 281 31.86 10.98 -15.83
CA SER A 281 32.22 11.83 -16.98
C SER A 281 31.21 11.79 -18.13
N TRP A 282 30.33 10.78 -18.13
CA TRP A 282 29.29 10.56 -19.14
C TRP A 282 27.90 11.00 -18.68
N GLY A 283 27.78 11.68 -17.55
CA GLY A 283 26.59 12.47 -17.21
C GLY A 283 25.58 11.82 -16.27
N ALA A 284 25.86 10.64 -15.73
CA ALA A 284 25.09 10.11 -14.59
C ALA A 284 25.65 10.64 -13.27
N ALA A 285 24.76 10.88 -12.32
CA ALA A 285 25.10 11.30 -10.98
C ALA A 285 24.27 10.55 -9.93
N LEU A 286 24.93 10.02 -8.90
CA LEU A 286 24.31 9.67 -7.62
C LEU A 286 24.10 10.99 -6.84
N ASP A 287 22.93 11.61 -7.03
CA ASP A 287 22.67 12.98 -6.54
C ASP A 287 22.01 13.03 -5.15
N VAL A 288 21.42 11.93 -4.70
CA VAL A 288 21.03 11.68 -3.30
C VAL A 288 21.61 10.34 -2.88
N ASP A 289 22.32 10.34 -1.74
CA ASP A 289 23.06 9.20 -1.18
C ASP A 289 22.75 9.11 0.31
N ASP A 290 21.90 8.15 0.70
CA ASP A 290 21.53 7.87 2.10
C ASP A 290 22.33 6.66 2.58
N VAL A 291 23.06 6.82 3.68
CA VAL A 291 24.08 5.85 4.11
C VAL A 291 23.74 5.16 5.44
N ASP A 292 22.57 5.44 6.03
CA ASP A 292 22.20 4.96 7.36
C ASP A 292 20.69 4.84 7.64
N GLY A 293 19.84 4.85 6.61
CA GLY A 293 18.39 4.99 6.79
C GLY A 293 17.54 4.07 5.93
N PHE A 294 16.42 4.59 5.44
CA PHE A 294 15.43 3.88 4.60
C PHE A 294 15.59 4.27 3.11
N GLY A 295 16.70 4.91 2.75
CA GLY A 295 16.80 5.73 1.54
C GLY A 295 16.14 7.11 1.71
N PRO A 296 16.05 7.92 0.63
CA PRO A 296 16.27 7.48 -0.74
C PRO A 296 17.73 7.58 -1.22
N GLU A 297 18.13 6.71 -2.14
CA GLU A 297 19.26 6.95 -3.05
C GLU A 297 18.78 7.19 -4.48
N HIS A 298 19.38 8.17 -5.18
CA HIS A 298 18.97 8.56 -6.53
C HIS A 298 20.14 8.52 -7.50
N ILE A 299 19.99 7.85 -8.65
CA ILE A 299 20.87 8.05 -9.80
C ILE A 299 20.09 8.77 -10.90
N THR A 300 20.62 9.91 -11.35
CA THR A 300 19.98 10.73 -12.38
C THR A 300 20.93 11.04 -13.53
N ALA A 301 20.37 11.21 -14.72
CA ALA A 301 21.11 11.65 -15.90
C ALA A 301 20.22 12.53 -16.77
N THR A 302 20.71 13.72 -17.14
CA THR A 302 20.01 14.59 -18.10
C THR A 302 20.14 14.08 -19.53
N SER A 303 21.25 13.43 -19.85
CA SER A 303 21.51 12.69 -21.08
C SER A 303 22.43 11.51 -20.77
N LEU A 304 22.32 10.44 -21.55
CA LEU A 304 23.23 9.30 -21.49
C LEU A 304 23.87 9.09 -22.87
N PRO A 305 25.09 8.53 -22.95
CA PRO A 305 25.55 7.94 -24.20
C PRO A 305 24.59 6.82 -24.65
N SER A 306 24.43 6.66 -25.97
CA SER A 306 23.67 5.53 -26.50
C SER A 306 24.30 4.22 -26.05
N GLY A 307 23.46 3.30 -25.56
CA GLY A 307 23.92 2.04 -25.01
C GLY A 307 22.96 1.45 -23.99
N ARG A 308 23.38 0.32 -23.41
CA ARG A 308 22.65 -0.40 -22.38
C ARG A 308 23.36 -0.23 -21.04
N TYR A 309 22.57 0.08 -20.03
CA TYR A 309 23.00 0.22 -18.65
C TYR A 309 22.26 -0.80 -17.80
N GLU A 310 22.95 -1.42 -16.86
CA GLU A 310 22.37 -2.29 -15.85
C GLU A 310 22.19 -1.49 -14.55
N LEU A 311 20.95 -1.44 -14.09
CA LEU A 311 20.60 -0.89 -12.79
C LEU A 311 20.54 -2.05 -11.78
N TYR A 312 21.29 -1.95 -10.70
CA TYR A 312 21.27 -2.95 -9.65
C TYR A 312 21.45 -2.32 -8.26
N VAL A 313 21.04 -3.08 -7.25
CA VAL A 313 21.13 -2.72 -5.83
C VAL A 313 22.13 -3.64 -5.15
N HIS A 314 22.97 -3.10 -4.28
CA HIS A 314 23.94 -3.84 -3.50
C HIS A 314 23.74 -3.56 -2.01
N TYR A 315 23.41 -4.58 -1.22
CA TYR A 315 23.31 -4.44 0.23
C TYR A 315 24.71 -4.44 0.85
N PHE A 316 25.31 -3.26 1.00
CA PHE A 316 26.71 -3.14 1.39
C PHE A 316 26.96 -3.56 2.84
N SER A 317 26.16 -3.07 3.79
CA SER A 317 26.30 -3.50 5.18
C SER A 317 25.02 -3.42 5.98
N ALA A 318 24.79 -4.45 6.78
CA ALA A 318 23.69 -4.49 7.73
C ALA A 318 23.98 -3.69 9.02
N HIS A 319 25.24 -3.33 9.28
CA HIS A 319 25.66 -2.69 10.54
C HIS A 319 25.15 -3.38 11.83
N GLY A 320 24.97 -4.70 11.77
CA GLY A 320 24.44 -5.51 12.88
C GLY A 320 22.91 -5.56 12.98
N VAL A 321 22.18 -4.89 12.08
CA VAL A 321 20.73 -5.01 11.94
C VAL A 321 20.37 -6.41 11.45
N THR A 322 19.44 -7.07 12.15
CA THR A 322 19.01 -8.45 11.84
C THR A 322 17.65 -8.52 11.17
N ALA A 323 16.96 -7.39 11.04
CA ALA A 323 15.69 -7.29 10.33
C ALA A 323 15.89 -7.56 8.83
N ALA A 324 14.89 -8.18 8.21
CA ALA A 324 14.94 -8.51 6.79
C ALA A 324 14.82 -7.24 5.93
N THR A 325 15.88 -6.93 5.17
CA THR A 325 15.96 -5.78 4.27
C THR A 325 15.41 -6.11 2.88
N THR A 326 14.43 -5.36 2.42
CA THR A 326 13.76 -5.47 1.13
C THR A 326 13.86 -4.12 0.42
N PRO A 327 14.71 -4.02 -0.61
CA PRO A 327 14.79 -2.82 -1.46
C PRO A 327 13.60 -2.65 -2.41
N TYR A 328 13.32 -1.39 -2.74
CA TYR A 328 12.33 -0.94 -3.72
C TYR A 328 13.01 0.04 -4.66
N VAL A 329 12.84 -0.15 -5.96
CA VAL A 329 13.46 0.73 -6.98
C VAL A 329 12.40 1.27 -7.92
N TRP A 330 12.41 2.59 -8.10
CA TRP A 330 11.67 3.29 -9.13
C TRP A 330 12.61 3.70 -10.26
N VAL A 331 12.15 3.57 -11.51
CA VAL A 331 12.92 3.94 -12.71
C VAL A 331 12.02 4.73 -13.65
N GLU A 332 12.46 5.91 -14.06
CA GLU A 332 11.84 6.72 -15.10
C GLU A 332 12.87 7.07 -16.18
N THR A 333 12.47 6.98 -17.44
CA THR A 333 13.31 7.26 -18.60
C THR A 333 12.61 8.22 -19.56
N THR A 334 13.29 8.59 -20.66
CA THR A 334 12.71 9.34 -21.79
C THR A 334 11.42 8.75 -22.37
N SER A 335 11.13 7.46 -22.13
CA SER A 335 9.89 6.81 -22.58
C SER A 335 8.62 7.34 -21.90
N GLY A 336 8.77 7.99 -20.73
CA GLY A 336 7.66 8.55 -19.96
C GLY A 336 6.80 7.52 -19.22
N ASN A 337 7.14 6.22 -19.29
CA ASN A 337 6.47 5.14 -18.56
C ASN A 337 7.35 4.66 -17.40
N PRO A 338 7.17 5.19 -16.18
CA PRO A 338 7.95 4.75 -15.05
C PRO A 338 7.65 3.29 -14.70
N MET A 339 8.66 2.58 -14.19
CA MET A 339 8.53 1.22 -13.69
C MET A 339 9.00 1.14 -12.24
N SER A 340 8.22 0.46 -11.41
CA SER A 340 8.57 0.14 -10.03
C SER A 340 8.93 -1.33 -9.88
N PHE A 341 9.94 -1.60 -9.06
CA PHE A 341 10.43 -2.92 -8.77
C PHE A 341 10.49 -3.11 -7.25
N MET A 342 10.12 -4.30 -6.79
CA MET A 342 10.30 -4.74 -5.42
C MET A 342 11.23 -5.94 -5.42
N CYS A 343 12.22 -5.95 -4.52
CA CYS A 343 13.11 -7.09 -4.40
C CYS A 343 12.29 -8.35 -4.06
N PRO A 344 12.41 -9.45 -4.83
CA PRO A 344 11.45 -10.56 -4.77
C PRO A 344 11.57 -11.39 -3.49
N ARG A 345 12.65 -11.20 -2.73
CA ARG A 345 12.87 -11.71 -1.37
C ARG A 345 13.84 -10.76 -0.65
N PRO A 346 13.89 -10.77 0.68
CA PRO A 346 14.86 -9.97 1.42
C PRO A 346 16.29 -10.19 0.90
N LEU A 347 16.98 -9.08 0.66
CA LEU A 347 18.36 -9.07 0.20
C LEU A 347 19.26 -9.40 1.40
N PRO A 348 20.14 -10.42 1.33
CA PRO A 348 21.13 -10.65 2.38
C PRO A 348 22.25 -9.61 2.32
N GLU A 349 22.98 -9.40 3.42
CA GLU A 349 24.19 -8.57 3.43
C GLU A 349 25.18 -9.06 2.36
N TYR A 350 25.78 -8.13 1.62
CA TYR A 350 26.59 -8.32 0.40
C TYR A 350 25.84 -8.95 -0.80
N GLY A 351 24.52 -9.07 -0.70
CA GLY A 351 23.67 -9.50 -1.81
C GLY A 351 23.52 -8.42 -2.87
N ILE A 352 23.40 -8.86 -4.12
CA ILE A 352 23.07 -8.00 -5.26
C ILE A 352 21.70 -8.37 -5.79
N TRP A 353 20.88 -7.36 -6.03
CA TRP A 353 19.65 -7.48 -6.80
C TRP A 353 19.77 -6.73 -8.12
N ARG A 354 19.79 -7.48 -9.23
CA ARG A 354 19.80 -6.96 -10.59
C ARG A 354 18.38 -6.55 -10.96
N VAL A 355 18.14 -5.25 -11.05
CA VAL A 355 16.78 -4.70 -11.17
C VAL A 355 16.31 -4.77 -12.63
N ALA A 356 16.97 -4.04 -13.52
CA ALA A 356 16.58 -3.91 -14.92
C ALA A 356 17.75 -3.46 -15.81
N TYR A 357 17.61 -3.68 -17.11
CA TYR A 357 18.37 -2.94 -18.11
C TYR A 357 17.64 -1.66 -18.51
N VAL A 358 18.40 -0.59 -18.74
CA VAL A 358 17.95 0.66 -19.35
C VAL A 358 18.67 0.84 -20.68
N ASP A 359 17.91 0.85 -21.78
CA ASP A 359 18.42 1.15 -23.11
C ASP A 359 18.22 2.64 -23.44
N TYR A 360 19.27 3.33 -23.88
CA TYR A 360 19.22 4.73 -24.34
C TYR A 360 19.66 4.83 -25.81
N PRO A 361 18.99 5.65 -26.66
CA PRO A 361 18.01 6.70 -26.35
C PRO A 361 16.55 6.26 -26.24
N GLU A 362 16.23 5.00 -26.53
CA GLU A 362 14.86 4.49 -26.58
C GLU A 362 14.12 4.61 -25.23
N GLY A 363 14.87 4.69 -24.12
CA GLY A 363 14.31 4.73 -22.77
C GLY A 363 13.65 3.41 -22.37
N ARG A 364 13.93 2.30 -23.07
CA ARG A 364 13.31 1.02 -22.78
C ARG A 364 13.87 0.45 -21.49
N ILE A 365 12.98 0.16 -20.55
CA ILE A 365 13.30 -0.54 -19.31
C ILE A 365 12.97 -2.03 -19.51
N THR A 366 13.95 -2.91 -19.32
CA THR A 366 13.78 -4.37 -19.43
C THR A 366 14.02 -5.02 -18.05
N PRO A 367 12.98 -5.52 -17.36
CA PRO A 367 13.15 -6.17 -16.07
C PRO A 367 14.15 -7.33 -16.12
N ILE A 368 15.02 -7.43 -15.12
CA ILE A 368 15.89 -8.59 -14.86
C ILE A 368 15.33 -9.34 -13.65
N ASN A 369 15.21 -8.63 -12.53
CA ASN A 369 14.67 -9.11 -11.26
C ASN A 369 15.37 -10.38 -10.72
N GLU A 370 16.70 -10.39 -10.73
CA GLU A 370 17.51 -11.54 -10.31
C GLU A 370 18.38 -11.22 -9.09
N LEU A 371 18.51 -12.18 -8.19
CA LEU A 371 19.39 -12.08 -7.02
C LEU A 371 20.67 -12.87 -7.25
N THR A 372 21.80 -12.23 -7.00
CA THR A 372 23.13 -12.84 -7.04
C THR A 372 23.93 -12.47 -5.80
N THR A 373 24.98 -13.21 -5.53
CA THR A 373 26.01 -12.84 -4.56
C THR A 373 27.32 -12.65 -5.31
N ARG A 374 28.11 -11.65 -4.92
CA ARG A 374 29.52 -11.52 -5.34
C ARG A 374 30.40 -11.65 -4.11
N ALA A 375 31.64 -12.10 -4.27
CA ALA A 375 32.56 -12.12 -3.14
C ALA A 375 32.85 -10.68 -2.67
N ARG A 376 32.99 -10.45 -1.36
CA ARG A 376 33.31 -9.13 -0.78
C ARG A 376 34.56 -8.48 -1.42
N SER A 377 35.51 -9.28 -1.89
CA SER A 377 36.73 -8.84 -2.58
C SER A 377 36.49 -8.22 -3.96
N GLU A 378 35.30 -8.40 -4.54
CA GLU A 378 34.94 -7.87 -5.86
C GLU A 378 34.39 -6.44 -5.80
N PHE A 379 34.23 -5.89 -4.59
CA PHE A 379 33.75 -4.53 -4.38
C PHE A 379 34.85 -3.62 -3.83
N PRO A 380 34.88 -2.33 -4.23
CA PRO A 380 35.79 -1.36 -3.64
C PRO A 380 35.48 -1.18 -2.15
N VAL A 381 36.54 -1.15 -1.33
CA VAL A 381 36.42 -0.83 0.11
C VAL A 381 36.13 0.66 0.26
N LYS A 382 35.05 1.03 0.99
CA LYS A 382 34.76 2.42 1.42
C LYS A 382 35.87 2.88 2.39
N PRO A 383 36.83 3.77 2.02
CA PRO A 383 37.92 4.16 2.91
C PRO A 383 37.41 4.96 4.11
N GLY A 384 37.86 4.59 5.32
CA GLY A 384 37.54 5.32 6.55
C GLY A 384 36.24 4.90 7.25
N ARG A 385 35.69 3.72 6.94
CA ARG A 385 34.53 3.13 7.62
C ARG A 385 34.77 1.67 7.99
#